data_AF-A0A2M8NGU3-F1
#
_entry.id   AF-A0A2M8NGU3-F1
#
_cell.length_a   1.000
_cell.length_b   1.000
_cell.length_c   1.000
_cell.angle_alpha   90.00
_cell.angle_beta   90.00
_cell.angle_gamma   90.00
#
_symmetry.space_group_name_H-M   'P 1'
#
loop_
_entity.id
_entity.type
_entity.pdbx_description
1 polymer ?
#
loop_
_entity_poly.entity_id
_entity_poly.type
_entity_poly.pdbx_seq_one_letter_code
_entity_poly.pdbx_strand_id
1 'polypeptide(L)'
;MTSHYPAALFLHSSIRQGELPLWRETIMGGQPFMANPLNKTAYPPNWISAVLPPALSLNLLMIAHLLIAGFGMYHWTQLLGLHPLARLTGSLAFALSPRLTGHLGAGHLDIVYALAWFPWLMAAVERHFEPGQARGTWLVIGMTAGLIALADMRVSLFALPLAAWYAAHLAIRKKALARLPALLPSMLVCVVLAVGVIIPLLLWSPYLSRAALTRS
;
A
#
# COMPACT_ATOMS: atom_id res chain seq x y z
N MET A 1 -8.19 16.26 2.52
CA MET A 1 -9.31 15.30 2.51
C MET A 1 -10.19 15.38 1.26
N THR A 2 -10.11 16.44 0.44
CA THR A 2 -11.05 16.73 -0.65
C THR A 2 -11.07 15.69 -1.78
N SER A 3 -9.93 15.08 -2.13
CA SER A 3 -9.85 14.16 -3.27
C SER A 3 -10.46 12.76 -3.01
N HIS A 4 -10.34 12.22 -1.78
CA HIS A 4 -10.85 10.87 -1.45
C HIS A 4 -12.26 10.86 -0.87
N TYR A 5 -12.74 11.98 -0.35
CA TYR A 5 -14.07 12.07 0.26
C TYR A 5 -15.21 11.66 -0.71
N PRO A 6 -15.24 12.13 -1.97
CA PRO A 6 -16.27 11.69 -2.92
C PRO A 6 -16.18 10.19 -3.27
N ALA A 7 -14.98 9.61 -3.24
CA ALA A 7 -14.79 8.17 -3.42
C ALA A 7 -15.42 7.39 -2.26
N ALA A 8 -15.07 7.77 -1.02
CA ALA A 8 -15.60 7.15 0.19
C ALA A 8 -17.11 7.32 0.33
N LEU A 9 -17.67 8.51 0.03
CA LEU A 9 -19.10 8.78 0.10
C LEU A 9 -19.92 7.87 -0.81
N PHE A 10 -19.48 7.71 -2.07
CA PHE A 10 -20.17 6.85 -3.03
C PHE A 10 -20.05 5.36 -2.66
N LEU A 11 -18.88 4.92 -2.19
CA LEU A 11 -18.70 3.55 -1.70
C LEU A 11 -19.65 3.28 -0.54
N HIS A 12 -19.74 4.20 0.42
CA HIS A 12 -20.66 4.13 1.54
C HIS A 12 -22.13 4.07 1.09
N SER A 13 -22.56 4.99 0.23
CA SER A 13 -23.96 5.08 -0.21
C SER A 13 -24.39 3.85 -1.01
N SER A 14 -23.55 3.35 -1.92
CA SER A 14 -23.87 2.20 -2.77
C SER A 14 -24.06 0.94 -1.94
N ILE A 15 -23.14 0.68 -1.00
CA ILE A 15 -23.22 -0.49 -0.12
C ILE A 15 -24.42 -0.41 0.82
N ARG A 16 -24.77 0.79 1.31
CA ARG A 16 -25.99 1.03 2.11
C ARG A 16 -27.27 0.79 1.32
N GLN A 17 -27.23 0.89 0.00
CA GLN A 17 -28.33 0.58 -0.92
C GLN A 17 -28.34 -0.89 -1.36
N GLY A 18 -27.36 -1.70 -0.91
CA GLY A 18 -27.24 -3.10 -1.31
C GLY A 18 -26.59 -3.29 -2.68
N GLU A 19 -25.98 -2.25 -3.25
CA GLU A 19 -25.40 -2.25 -4.58
C GLU A 19 -23.87 -2.34 -4.50
N LEU A 20 -23.28 -3.17 -5.38
CA LEU A 20 -21.84 -3.16 -5.60
C LEU A 20 -21.48 -1.99 -6.53
N PRO A 21 -20.59 -1.07 -6.11
CA PRO A 21 -20.30 0.14 -6.87
C PRO A 21 -19.38 -0.15 -8.07
N LEU A 22 -19.88 -0.85 -9.08
CA LEU A 22 -19.10 -1.19 -10.27
C LEU A 22 -18.91 0.03 -11.19
N TRP A 23 -19.95 0.85 -11.33
CA TRP A 23 -19.99 2.03 -12.19
C TRP A 23 -20.42 3.26 -11.39
N ARG A 24 -19.89 4.43 -11.74
CA ARG A 24 -20.31 5.73 -11.18
C ARG A 24 -20.67 6.67 -12.31
N GLU A 25 -21.94 7.07 -12.38
CA GLU A 25 -22.48 7.97 -13.42
C GLU A 25 -22.25 9.46 -13.16
N THR A 26 -21.97 9.82 -11.90
CA THR A 26 -21.91 11.22 -11.45
C THR A 26 -20.67 12.00 -11.90
N ILE A 27 -19.75 11.38 -12.64
CA ILE A 27 -18.49 11.99 -13.09
C ILE A 27 -18.25 11.65 -14.56
N MET A 28 -18.03 12.67 -15.40
CA MET A 28 -17.61 12.56 -16.81
C MET A 28 -18.48 11.64 -17.69
N GLY A 29 -19.80 11.59 -17.46
CA GLY A 29 -20.71 10.72 -18.22
C GLY A 29 -20.64 9.25 -17.84
N GLY A 30 -19.93 8.92 -16.76
CA GLY A 30 -19.80 7.57 -16.23
C GLY A 30 -18.36 7.03 -16.27
N GLN A 31 -17.95 6.35 -15.21
CA GLN A 31 -16.65 5.68 -15.14
C GLN A 31 -16.72 4.40 -14.30
N PRO A 32 -15.87 3.39 -14.56
CA PRO A 32 -15.76 2.22 -13.70
C PRO A 32 -15.24 2.61 -12.32
N PHE A 33 -16.06 2.49 -11.29
CA PHE A 33 -15.66 2.90 -9.95
C PHE A 33 -14.69 1.90 -9.31
N MET A 34 -15.06 0.60 -9.28
CA MET A 34 -14.22 -0.44 -8.67
C MET A 34 -12.93 -0.73 -9.43
N ALA A 35 -12.90 -0.52 -10.76
CA ALA A 35 -11.69 -0.71 -11.56
C ALA A 35 -10.73 0.49 -11.51
N ASN A 36 -11.17 1.64 -10.99
CA ASN A 36 -10.33 2.83 -10.93
C ASN A 36 -9.40 2.78 -9.69
N PRO A 37 -8.07 2.72 -9.89
CA PRO A 37 -7.09 2.56 -8.80
C PRO A 37 -7.03 3.77 -7.85
N LEU A 38 -7.62 4.92 -8.21
CA LEU A 38 -7.72 6.09 -7.34
C LEU A 38 -8.79 5.93 -6.25
N ASN A 39 -9.75 5.02 -6.43
CA ASN A 39 -10.84 4.81 -5.49
C ASN A 39 -10.50 3.84 -4.35
N LYS A 40 -9.34 3.16 -4.44
CA LYS A 40 -8.81 2.25 -3.41
C LYS A 40 -9.74 1.10 -3.03
N THR A 41 -10.64 0.70 -3.92
CA THR A 41 -11.53 -0.46 -3.75
C THR A 41 -10.78 -1.78 -3.65
N ALA A 42 -9.61 -1.90 -4.28
CA ALA A 42 -8.77 -3.09 -4.13
C ALA A 42 -7.83 -3.04 -2.92
N TYR A 43 -7.78 -1.93 -2.18
CA TYR A 43 -6.97 -1.79 -0.98
C TYR A 43 -7.80 -2.18 0.24
N PRO A 44 -7.58 -3.35 0.87
CA PRO A 44 -8.52 -3.90 1.86
C PRO A 44 -8.88 -2.95 3.01
N PRO A 45 -7.93 -2.20 3.61
CA PRO A 45 -8.26 -1.26 4.68
C PRO A 45 -9.30 -0.20 4.28
N ASN A 46 -9.35 0.21 3.01
CA ASN A 46 -10.28 1.23 2.53
C ASN A 46 -11.76 0.82 2.67
N TRP A 47 -12.06 -0.47 2.76
CA TRP A 47 -13.43 -0.98 2.92
C TRP A 47 -14.09 -0.57 4.23
N ILE A 48 -13.35 -0.06 5.22
CA ILE A 48 -13.95 0.60 6.38
C ILE A 48 -14.85 1.78 5.98
N SER A 49 -14.57 2.43 4.84
CA SER A 49 -15.41 3.49 4.27
C SER A 49 -16.75 3.00 3.73
N ALA A 50 -16.92 1.70 3.49
CA ALA A 50 -18.22 1.14 3.13
C ALA A 50 -19.18 1.12 4.34
N VAL A 51 -18.65 0.98 5.55
CA VAL A 51 -19.43 0.75 6.78
C VAL A 51 -19.60 2.02 7.60
N LEU A 52 -18.52 2.81 7.76
CA LEU A 52 -18.51 4.01 8.59
C LEU A 52 -18.83 5.28 7.79
N PRO A 53 -19.31 6.36 8.45
CA PRO A 53 -19.45 7.66 7.82
C PRO A 53 -18.13 8.09 7.14
N PRO A 54 -18.16 8.63 5.90
CA PRO A 54 -16.95 8.86 5.10
C PRO A 54 -15.89 9.73 5.77
N ALA A 55 -16.29 10.78 6.49
CA ALA A 55 -15.32 11.62 7.22
C ALA A 55 -14.62 10.84 8.33
N LEU A 56 -15.38 10.03 9.08
CA LEU A 56 -14.86 9.21 10.17
C LEU A 56 -13.95 8.11 9.64
N SER A 57 -14.34 7.42 8.57
CA SER A 57 -13.54 6.34 7.97
C SER A 57 -12.18 6.84 7.49
N LEU A 58 -12.15 7.99 6.79
CA LEU A 58 -10.91 8.59 6.31
C LEU A 58 -10.00 9.05 7.46
N ASN A 59 -10.57 9.64 8.52
CA ASN A 59 -9.81 10.02 9.72
C ASN A 59 -9.20 8.80 10.42
N LEU A 60 -9.98 7.73 10.60
CA LEU A 60 -9.50 6.50 11.22
C LEU A 60 -8.41 5.84 10.38
N LEU A 61 -8.60 5.76 9.05
CA LEU A 61 -7.56 5.27 8.15
C LEU A 61 -6.30 6.10 8.28
N MET A 62 -6.42 7.42 8.29
CA MET A 62 -5.28 8.31 8.42
C MET A 62 -4.48 8.05 9.71
N ILE A 63 -5.16 8.05 10.86
CA ILE A 63 -4.53 7.83 12.17
C ILE A 63 -3.92 6.42 12.23
N ALA A 64 -4.66 5.41 11.79
CA ALA A 64 -4.19 4.02 11.80
C ALA A 64 -2.91 3.86 10.98
N HIS A 65 -2.82 4.47 9.79
CA HIS A 65 -1.62 4.36 8.95
C HIS A 65 -0.41 5.11 9.52
N LEU A 66 -0.62 6.23 10.21
CA LEU A 66 0.46 6.91 10.93
C LEU A 66 1.00 6.04 12.08
N LEU A 67 0.11 5.37 12.82
CA LEU A 67 0.51 4.42 13.86
C LEU A 67 1.24 3.21 13.26
N ILE A 68 0.71 2.63 12.19
CA ILE A 68 1.35 1.53 11.46
C ILE A 68 2.76 1.94 10.99
N ALA A 69 2.91 3.14 10.42
CA ALA A 69 4.19 3.69 9.99
C ALA A 69 5.19 3.80 11.16
N GLY A 70 4.76 4.43 12.27
CA GLY A 70 5.60 4.64 13.45
C GLY A 70 6.02 3.33 14.11
N PHE A 71 5.06 2.43 14.39
CA PHE A 71 5.36 1.13 14.99
C PHE A 71 6.23 0.26 14.08
N GLY A 72 5.98 0.26 12.77
CA GLY A 72 6.81 -0.45 11.81
C GLY A 72 8.24 0.05 11.80
N MET A 73 8.44 1.37 11.86
CA MET A 73 9.78 1.96 11.90
C MET A 73 10.50 1.68 13.22
N TYR A 74 9.79 1.79 14.34
CA TYR A 74 10.35 1.40 15.65
C TYR A 74 10.79 -0.07 15.65
N HIS A 75 9.95 -0.95 15.09
CA HIS A 75 10.23 -2.38 15.00
C HIS A 75 11.41 -2.68 14.07
N TRP A 76 11.50 -2.03 12.91
CA TRP A 76 12.62 -2.21 12.00
C TRP A 76 13.94 -1.74 12.62
N THR A 77 13.96 -0.54 13.21
CA THR A 77 15.15 0.01 13.88
C THR A 77 15.58 -0.80 15.10
N GLN A 78 14.63 -1.48 15.77
CA GLN A 78 14.94 -2.48 16.79
C GLN A 78 15.70 -3.68 16.22
N LEU A 79 15.28 -4.21 15.07
CA LEU A 79 15.98 -5.32 14.41
C LEU A 79 17.39 -4.94 13.94
N LEU A 80 17.58 -3.66 13.59
CA LEU A 80 18.91 -3.11 13.28
C LEU A 80 19.82 -2.98 14.51
N GLY A 81 19.33 -3.25 15.72
CA GLY A 81 20.11 -3.16 16.95
C GLY A 81 20.38 -1.73 17.42
N LEU A 82 19.63 -0.73 16.94
CA LEU A 82 19.85 0.67 17.34
C LEU A 82 19.55 0.90 18.82
N HIS A 83 20.12 1.95 19.41
CA HIS A 83 19.82 2.37 20.79
C HIS A 83 18.32 2.77 20.95
N PRO A 84 17.65 2.53 22.10
CA PRO A 84 16.22 2.83 22.27
C PRO A 84 15.82 4.26 21.92
N LEU A 85 16.65 5.25 22.26
CA LEU A 85 16.41 6.65 21.88
C LEU A 85 16.44 6.84 20.36
N ALA A 86 17.38 6.22 19.65
CA ALA A 86 17.47 6.30 18.19
C ALA A 86 16.28 5.62 17.50
N ARG A 87 15.75 4.53 18.08
CA ARG A 87 14.52 3.87 17.59
C ARG A 87 13.33 4.80 17.73
N LEU A 88 13.16 5.42 18.89
CA LEU A 88 12.06 6.34 19.16
C LEU A 88 12.15 7.57 18.26
N THR A 89 13.29 8.25 18.22
CA THR A 89 13.47 9.45 17.39
C THR A 89 13.35 9.12 15.90
N GLY A 90 13.90 8.01 15.42
CA GLY A 90 13.75 7.56 14.03
C GLY A 90 12.30 7.24 13.67
N SER A 91 11.57 6.57 14.56
CA SER A 91 10.14 6.26 14.35
C SER A 91 9.28 7.52 14.27
N LEU A 92 9.52 8.49 15.16
CA LEU A 92 8.82 9.77 15.16
C LEU A 92 9.20 10.62 13.96
N ALA A 93 10.49 10.69 13.61
CA ALA A 93 10.97 11.41 12.44
C ALA A 93 10.37 10.86 11.14
N PHE A 94 10.22 9.54 11.03
CA PHE A 94 9.54 8.92 9.89
C PHE A 94 8.04 9.25 9.89
N ALA A 95 7.32 8.94 10.96
CA ALA A 95 5.88 9.12 11.05
C ALA A 95 5.44 10.58 10.87
N LEU A 96 6.26 11.54 11.34
CA LEU A 96 6.02 12.97 11.25
C LEU A 96 6.70 13.64 10.05
N SER A 97 7.36 12.86 9.18
CA SER A 97 8.10 13.41 8.04
C SER A 97 7.18 14.24 7.13
N PRO A 98 7.68 15.32 6.49
CA PRO A 98 6.89 16.15 5.58
C PRO A 98 6.21 15.37 4.46
N ARG A 99 6.80 14.24 4.05
CA ARG A 99 6.21 13.37 3.03
C ARG A 99 4.93 12.71 3.54
N LEU A 100 4.91 12.26 4.80
CA LEU A 100 3.70 11.70 5.42
C LEU A 100 2.75 12.83 5.80
N THR A 101 3.19 13.84 6.55
CA THR A 101 2.32 14.91 7.10
C THR A 101 1.81 15.91 6.07
N GLY A 102 2.63 16.30 5.08
CA GLY A 102 2.24 17.23 4.01
C GLY A 102 1.19 16.64 3.06
N HIS A 103 1.22 15.32 2.83
CA HIS A 103 0.22 14.64 1.99
C HIS A 103 -1.11 14.43 2.74
N LEU A 104 -1.13 14.47 4.08
CA LEU A 104 -2.36 14.55 4.88
C LEU A 104 -3.12 15.83 4.55
N GLY A 105 -2.40 16.96 4.54
CA GLY A 105 -2.96 18.28 4.22
C GLY A 105 -3.49 18.37 2.79
N ALA A 106 -2.71 17.86 1.83
CA ALA A 106 -3.09 17.87 0.41
C ALA A 106 -4.17 16.83 0.05
N GLY A 107 -4.54 15.93 0.97
CA GLY A 107 -5.57 14.92 0.73
C GLY A 107 -5.16 13.81 -0.25
N HIS A 108 -3.87 13.52 -0.37
CA HIS A 108 -3.32 12.41 -1.16
C HIS A 108 -3.00 11.23 -0.23
N LEU A 109 -4.04 10.54 0.24
CA LEU A 109 -3.90 9.51 1.28
C LEU A 109 -3.19 8.25 0.77
N ASP A 110 -3.16 8.05 -0.54
CA ASP A 110 -2.52 6.93 -1.24
C ASP A 110 -1.05 6.74 -0.84
N ILE A 111 -0.30 7.84 -0.87
CA ILE A 111 1.14 7.85 -0.54
C ILE A 111 1.33 7.53 0.95
N VAL A 112 0.45 8.04 1.80
CA VAL A 112 0.49 7.79 3.25
C VAL A 112 0.22 6.30 3.52
N TYR A 113 -0.78 5.72 2.87
CA TYR A 113 -1.10 4.30 2.99
C TYR A 113 0.07 3.43 2.55
N ALA A 114 0.68 3.75 1.41
CA ALA A 114 1.83 2.99 0.90
C ALA A 114 3.05 3.11 1.81
N LEU A 115 3.42 4.32 2.24
CA LEU A 115 4.58 4.55 3.10
C LEU A 115 4.41 3.94 4.50
N ALA A 116 3.19 3.76 4.98
CA ALA A 116 2.95 3.11 6.27
C ALA A 116 3.43 1.65 6.30
N TRP A 117 3.32 0.93 5.18
CA TRP A 117 3.75 -0.46 5.07
C TRP A 117 5.25 -0.62 4.79
N PHE A 118 5.93 0.44 4.35
CA PHE A 118 7.34 0.39 3.98
C PHE A 118 8.25 -0.11 5.11
N PRO A 119 8.16 0.39 6.35
CA PRO A 119 9.01 -0.12 7.43
C PRO A 119 8.75 -1.58 7.77
N TRP A 120 7.50 -2.06 7.63
CA TRP A 120 7.15 -3.46 7.83
C TRP A 120 7.75 -4.36 6.76
N LEU A 121 7.78 -3.90 5.50
CA LEU A 121 8.48 -4.60 4.42
C LEU A 121 9.97 -4.73 4.75
N MET A 122 10.63 -3.64 5.14
CA MET A 122 12.05 -3.67 5.50
C MET A 122 12.33 -4.56 6.72
N ALA A 123 11.50 -4.49 7.75
CA ALA A 123 11.61 -5.33 8.95
C ALA A 123 11.44 -6.83 8.62
N ALA A 124 10.53 -7.17 7.72
CA ALA A 124 10.32 -8.54 7.28
C ALA A 124 11.51 -9.08 6.47
N VAL A 125 12.11 -8.23 5.62
CA VAL A 125 13.36 -8.54 4.90
C VAL A 125 14.50 -8.75 5.90
N GLU A 126 14.67 -7.88 6.91
CA GLU A 126 15.70 -8.05 7.95
C GLU A 126 15.55 -9.40 8.67
N ARG A 127 14.33 -9.71 9.14
CA ARG A 127 14.00 -10.97 9.82
C ARG A 127 14.25 -12.20 8.95
N HIS A 128 14.07 -12.11 7.64
CA HIS A 128 14.32 -13.25 6.74
C HIS A 128 15.78 -13.71 6.78
N PHE A 129 16.71 -12.77 6.95
CA PHE A 129 18.14 -13.07 7.03
C PHE A 129 18.66 -13.26 8.46
N GLU A 130 17.80 -13.14 9.46
CA GLU A 130 18.15 -13.50 10.85
C GLU A 130 18.13 -15.03 11.05
N PRO A 131 19.08 -15.61 11.80
CA PRO A 131 19.05 -17.02 12.17
C PRO A 131 17.78 -17.38 12.94
N GLY A 132 17.12 -18.48 12.57
CA GLY A 132 15.92 -18.98 13.26
C GLY A 132 14.61 -18.19 13.03
N GLN A 133 14.66 -17.04 12.36
CA GLN A 133 13.50 -16.13 12.22
C GLN A 133 12.93 -16.05 10.79
N ALA A 134 13.47 -16.82 9.84
CA ALA A 134 13.08 -16.77 8.43
C ALA A 134 11.71 -17.39 8.12
N ARG A 135 11.15 -18.20 9.04
CA ARG A 135 9.89 -18.92 8.80
C ARG A 135 8.73 -17.93 8.64
N GLY A 136 8.04 -18.02 7.50
CA GLY A 136 6.86 -17.20 7.20
C GLY A 136 7.14 -15.75 6.81
N THR A 137 8.41 -15.29 6.77
CA THR A 137 8.71 -13.91 6.40
C THR A 137 8.42 -13.61 4.94
N TRP A 138 8.51 -14.60 4.04
CA TRP A 138 8.11 -14.45 2.63
C TRP A 138 6.64 -14.01 2.47
N LEU A 139 5.74 -14.49 3.35
CA LEU A 139 4.33 -14.11 3.32
C LEU A 139 4.18 -12.65 3.74
N VAL A 140 4.86 -12.24 4.82
CA VAL A 140 4.84 -10.85 5.29
C VAL A 140 5.45 -9.89 4.27
N ILE A 141 6.56 -10.27 3.63
CA ILE A 141 7.18 -9.52 2.54
C ILE A 141 6.19 -9.37 1.38
N GLY A 142 5.55 -10.46 0.97
CA GLY A 142 4.60 -10.46 -0.14
C GLY A 142 3.34 -9.63 0.14
N MET A 143 2.80 -9.73 1.37
CA MET A 143 1.64 -8.94 1.81
C MET A 143 1.97 -7.46 1.88
N THR A 144 3.07 -7.08 2.52
CA THR A 144 3.46 -5.66 2.64
C THR A 144 3.82 -5.06 1.28
N ALA A 145 4.54 -5.80 0.43
CA ALA A 145 4.81 -5.39 -0.96
C ALA A 145 3.50 -5.20 -1.77
N GLY A 146 2.57 -6.15 -1.66
CA GLY A 146 1.27 -6.08 -2.32
C GLY A 146 0.42 -4.90 -1.84
N LEU A 147 0.39 -4.65 -0.52
CA LEU A 147 -0.32 -3.52 0.07
C LEU A 147 0.29 -2.17 -0.36
N ILE A 148 1.61 -2.07 -0.48
CA ILE A 148 2.28 -0.88 -1.04
C ILE A 148 1.84 -0.65 -2.50
N ALA A 149 1.87 -1.70 -3.32
CA ALA A 149 1.47 -1.62 -4.73
C ALA A 149 -0.01 -1.24 -4.91
N LEU A 150 -0.90 -1.80 -4.08
CA LEU A 150 -2.33 -1.50 -4.07
C LEU A 150 -2.63 -0.08 -3.57
N ALA A 151 -1.87 0.39 -2.58
CA ALA A 151 -2.03 1.73 -2.03
C ALA A 151 -1.54 2.80 -3.02
N ASP A 152 -0.31 2.69 -3.53
CA ASP A 152 0.24 3.64 -4.50
C ASP A 152 1.32 3.01 -5.39
N MET A 153 1.01 2.89 -6.69
CA MET A 153 1.95 2.36 -7.70
C MET A 153 3.27 3.14 -7.72
N ARG A 154 3.25 4.47 -7.60
CA ARG A 154 4.46 5.30 -7.67
C ARG A 154 5.38 5.01 -6.49
N VAL A 155 4.83 4.85 -5.29
CA VAL A 155 5.64 4.46 -4.12
C VAL A 155 6.22 3.07 -4.29
N SER A 156 5.45 2.12 -4.84
CA SER A 156 5.92 0.75 -5.08
C SER A 156 7.13 0.69 -6.02
N LEU A 157 7.17 1.55 -7.05
CA LEU A 157 8.30 1.67 -7.98
C LEU A 157 9.63 2.03 -7.30
N PHE A 158 9.60 2.66 -6.12
CA PHE A 158 10.81 2.96 -5.35
C PHE A 158 11.01 1.98 -4.19
N ALA A 159 9.94 1.64 -3.47
CA ALA A 159 9.99 0.79 -2.28
C ALA A 159 10.41 -0.64 -2.59
N LEU A 160 9.91 -1.25 -3.68
CA LEU A 160 10.19 -2.65 -4.01
C LEU A 160 11.63 -2.86 -4.50
N PRO A 161 12.19 -2.03 -5.42
CA PRO A 161 13.59 -2.14 -5.77
C PRO A 161 14.52 -1.87 -4.59
N LEU A 162 14.18 -0.93 -3.71
CA LEU A 162 14.94 -0.68 -2.49
C LEU A 162 14.92 -1.90 -1.55
N ALA A 163 13.77 -2.56 -1.39
CA ALA A 163 13.65 -3.80 -0.62
C ALA A 163 14.49 -4.94 -1.22
N ALA A 164 14.47 -5.07 -2.55
CA ALA A 164 15.23 -6.08 -3.27
C ALA A 164 16.74 -5.84 -3.14
N TRP A 165 17.19 -4.60 -3.31
CA TRP A 165 18.58 -4.20 -3.06
C TRP A 165 18.97 -4.48 -1.61
N TYR A 166 18.13 -4.13 -0.65
CA TYR A 166 18.38 -4.36 0.77
C TYR A 166 18.51 -5.86 1.10
N ALA A 167 17.63 -6.70 0.53
CA ALA A 167 17.69 -8.15 0.65
C ALA A 167 19.00 -8.72 0.05
N ALA A 168 19.41 -8.25 -1.13
CA ALA A 168 20.66 -8.65 -1.76
C ALA A 168 21.87 -8.24 -0.91
N HIS A 169 21.88 -7.00 -0.39
CA HIS A 169 22.91 -6.51 0.50
C HIS A 169 23.04 -7.37 1.77
N LEU A 170 21.92 -7.70 2.43
CA LEU A 170 21.91 -8.59 3.59
C LEU A 170 22.37 -10.01 3.25
N ALA A 171 21.94 -10.55 2.11
CA ALA A 171 22.34 -11.87 1.65
C ALA A 171 23.86 -11.97 1.45
N ILE A 172 24.49 -10.93 0.90
CA ILE A 172 25.95 -10.85 0.74
C ILE A 172 26.62 -10.70 2.12
N ARG A 173 26.19 -9.70 2.91
CA ARG A 173 26.81 -9.36 4.20
C ARG A 173 26.75 -10.50 5.21
N LYS A 174 25.63 -11.24 5.24
CA LYS A 174 25.40 -12.38 6.14
C LYS A 174 25.79 -13.73 5.50
N LYS A 175 26.44 -13.72 4.33
CA LYS A 175 26.84 -14.94 3.57
C LYS A 175 25.69 -15.94 3.38
N ALA A 176 24.49 -15.42 3.15
CA ALA A 176 23.23 -16.14 3.10
C ALA A 176 22.55 -16.09 1.72
N LEU A 177 23.35 -16.04 0.64
CA LEU A 177 22.85 -16.02 -0.76
C LEU A 177 21.89 -17.17 -1.07
N ALA A 178 22.11 -18.35 -0.48
CA ALA A 178 21.22 -19.51 -0.61
C ALA A 178 19.79 -19.29 -0.08
N ARG A 179 19.55 -18.21 0.69
CA ARG A 179 18.21 -17.84 1.17
C ARG A 179 17.42 -16.98 0.18
N LEU A 180 18.06 -16.36 -0.83
CA LEU A 180 17.36 -15.51 -1.80
C LEU A 180 16.21 -16.23 -2.54
N PRO A 181 16.35 -17.50 -2.98
CA PRO A 181 15.25 -18.21 -3.62
C PRO A 181 14.02 -18.39 -2.72
N ALA A 182 14.17 -18.38 -1.39
CA ALA A 182 13.06 -18.47 -0.45
C ALA A 182 12.18 -17.21 -0.43
N LEU A 183 12.59 -16.13 -1.12
CA LEU A 183 11.77 -14.95 -1.36
C LEU A 183 10.89 -15.07 -2.61
N LEU A 184 11.13 -16.03 -3.52
CA LEU A 184 10.30 -16.17 -4.73
C LEU A 184 8.78 -16.28 -4.43
N PRO A 185 8.33 -17.01 -3.39
CA PRO A 185 6.91 -17.03 -3.03
C PRO A 185 6.34 -15.66 -2.66
N SER A 186 7.14 -14.72 -2.15
CA SER A 186 6.67 -13.37 -1.83
C SER A 186 6.25 -12.60 -3.07
N MET A 187 6.92 -12.85 -4.21
CA MET A 187 6.54 -12.25 -5.49
C MET A 187 5.16 -12.74 -5.93
N LEU A 188 4.88 -14.03 -5.78
CA LEU A 188 3.56 -14.59 -6.10
C LEU A 188 2.47 -13.95 -5.24
N VAL A 189 2.68 -13.84 -3.92
CA VAL A 189 1.72 -13.18 -3.02
C VAL A 189 1.48 -11.72 -3.44
N CYS A 190 2.56 -10.98 -3.72
CA CYS A 190 2.46 -9.59 -4.18
C CYS A 190 1.67 -9.48 -5.49
N VAL A 191 1.93 -10.36 -6.46
CA VAL A 191 1.23 -10.39 -7.75
C VAL A 191 -0.23 -10.75 -7.56
N VAL A 192 -0.56 -11.78 -6.78
CA VAL A 192 -1.95 -12.19 -6.50
C VAL A 192 -2.75 -11.03 -5.88
N LEU A 193 -2.15 -10.28 -4.95
CA LEU A 193 -2.78 -9.09 -4.38
C LEU A 193 -2.94 -7.97 -5.42
N ALA A 194 -1.93 -7.72 -6.24
CA ALA A 194 -1.96 -6.67 -7.27
C ALA A 194 -2.91 -6.99 -8.43
N VAL A 195 -3.13 -8.27 -8.73
CA VAL A 195 -4.01 -8.77 -9.81
C VAL A 195 -5.45 -8.27 -9.64
N GLY A 196 -5.91 -8.08 -8.39
CA GLY A 196 -7.24 -7.51 -8.10
C GLY A 196 -7.47 -6.09 -8.64
N VAL A 197 -6.39 -5.35 -8.97
CA VAL A 197 -6.46 -4.04 -9.65
C VAL A 197 -6.13 -4.17 -11.13
N ILE A 198 -5.12 -4.98 -11.46
CA ILE A 198 -4.55 -5.04 -12.81
C ILE A 198 -5.55 -5.64 -13.80
N ILE A 199 -6.28 -6.70 -13.42
CA ILE A 199 -7.26 -7.33 -14.33
C ILE A 199 -8.40 -6.37 -14.67
N PRO A 200 -9.11 -5.75 -13.70
CA PRO A 200 -10.13 -4.76 -14.01
C PRO A 200 -9.58 -3.59 -14.83
N LEU A 201 -8.38 -3.09 -14.52
CA LEU A 201 -7.79 -1.99 -15.26
C LEU A 201 -7.48 -2.35 -16.73
N LEU A 202 -6.91 -3.53 -16.97
CA LEU A 202 -6.59 -4.01 -18.32
C LEU A 202 -7.84 -4.29 -19.15
N LEU A 203 -8.87 -4.87 -18.55
CA LEU A 203 -10.17 -5.09 -19.20
C LEU A 203 -10.82 -3.77 -19.64
N TRP A 204 -10.58 -2.70 -18.90
CA TRP A 204 -11.16 -1.38 -19.14
C TRP A 204 -10.28 -0.44 -19.95
N SER A 205 -8.99 -0.74 -20.09
CA SER A 205 -8.03 0.04 -20.86
C SER A 205 -8.46 0.36 -22.31
N PRO A 206 -9.08 -0.57 -23.07
CA PRO A 206 -9.55 -0.28 -24.42
C PRO A 206 -10.64 0.81 -24.46
N TYR A 207 -11.49 0.85 -23.43
CA TYR A 207 -12.63 1.77 -23.32
C TYR A 207 -12.22 3.15 -22.74
N LEU A 208 -11.02 3.25 -22.17
CA LEU A 208 -10.49 4.49 -21.59
C LEU A 208 -9.71 5.35 -22.59
N SER A 209 -9.25 4.77 -23.70
CA SER A 209 -8.49 5.50 -24.72
C SER A 209 -9.42 6.11 -25.76
N ARG A 210 -9.31 7.43 -25.97
CA ARG A 210 -9.99 8.18 -27.05
C ARG A 210 -9.55 7.75 -28.47
N ALA A 211 -8.79 6.65 -28.62
CA ALA A 211 -8.36 6.12 -29.91
C ALA A 211 -9.54 5.70 -30.81
N ALA A 212 -10.72 5.47 -30.22
CA ALA A 212 -11.95 5.22 -30.97
C ALA A 212 -12.61 6.51 -31.53
N LEU A 213 -12.26 7.70 -31.02
CA LEU A 213 -12.85 8.98 -31.47
C LEU A 213 -12.10 9.63 -32.65
N THR A 214 -10.93 9.11 -33.05
CA THR A 214 -10.15 9.62 -34.19
C THR A 214 -10.33 8.81 -35.47
N ARG A 215 -11.28 7.86 -35.50
CA ARG A 215 -11.60 7.02 -36.67
C ARG A 215 -13.00 7.29 -37.26
N SER A 216 -13.57 8.47 -37.06
CA SER A 216 -14.82 8.92 -37.68
C SER A 216 -14.58 10.06 -38.66
#